data_AF-A0A7Y6C0Q3-F1
#
_entry.id   AF-A0A7Y6C0Q3-F1
#
_cell.length_a   1.000
_cell.length_b   1.000
_cell.length_c   1.000
_cell.angle_alpha   90.00
_cell.angle_beta   90.00
_cell.angle_gamma   90.00
#
_symmetry.space_group_name_H-M   'P 1'
#
loop_
_entity.id
_entity.type
_entity.pdbx_description
1 polymer ?
#
loop_
_entity_poly.entity_id
_entity_poly.type
_entity_poly.pdbx_seq_one_letter_code
_entity_poly.pdbx_strand_id
1 'polypeptide(L)'
;MRKKRLLIVSIVILVGLLLLSELVIWSSGRIGLINTTSRIISNAPDIEIQGKRLSYQGTVSFEDNQHLEKYASSDDGEVLYKATGTPVQPPWIYVEKDGNTFFRYKIPQIPWRM
;
A
#
# COMPACT_ATOMS: atom_id res chain seq x y z
N MET A 1 14.24 25.66 -30.51
CA MET A 1 15.01 24.85 -29.52
C MET A 1 14.83 25.31 -28.07
N ARG A 2 14.87 26.62 -27.77
CA ARG A 2 14.73 27.18 -26.40
C ARG A 2 13.43 26.78 -25.67
N LYS A 3 12.28 26.83 -26.36
CA LYS A 3 10.96 26.43 -25.80
C LYS A 3 10.90 24.94 -25.44
N LYS A 4 11.43 24.06 -26.31
CA LYS A 4 11.52 22.60 -26.03
C LYS A 4 12.40 22.32 -24.81
N ARG A 5 13.55 23.02 -24.69
CA ARG A 5 14.45 22.90 -23.53
C ARG A 5 13.80 23.37 -22.23
N LEU A 6 13.07 24.49 -22.24
CA LEU A 6 12.30 24.96 -21.09
C LEU A 6 11.24 23.94 -20.67
N LEU A 7 10.50 23.38 -21.62
CA LEU A 7 9.46 22.38 -21.35
C LEU A 7 10.06 21.12 -20.70
N ILE A 8 11.20 20.63 -21.20
CA ILE A 8 11.93 19.51 -20.58
C ILE A 8 12.36 19.85 -19.15
N VAL A 9 12.96 21.03 -18.93
CA VAL A 9 13.37 21.47 -17.58
C VAL A 9 12.18 21.53 -16.64
N SER A 10 11.04 22.08 -17.09
CA SER A 10 9.81 22.12 -16.30
C SER A 10 9.29 20.72 -15.95
N ILE A 11 9.31 19.78 -16.89
CA ILE A 11 8.93 18.38 -16.63
C ILE A 11 9.86 17.76 -15.58
N VAL A 12 11.17 17.93 -15.73
CA VAL A 12 12.16 17.38 -14.78
C VAL A 12 11.95 17.96 -13.38
N ILE A 13 11.71 19.26 -13.25
CA ILE A 13 11.41 19.89 -11.95
C ILE A 13 10.13 19.32 -11.36
N LEU A 14 9.08 19.16 -12.16
CA LEU A 14 7.80 18.61 -11.70
C LEU A 14 7.97 17.17 -11.18
N VAL A 15 8.68 16.33 -11.93
CA VAL A 15 9.00 14.95 -11.52
C VAL A 15 9.84 14.95 -10.25
N GLY A 16 10.84 15.82 -10.14
CA GLY A 16 11.67 15.96 -8.94
C GLY A 16 10.86 16.34 -7.70
N LEU A 17 9.95 17.31 -7.83
CA LEU A 17 9.05 17.71 -6.75
C LEU A 17 8.13 16.57 -6.31
N LEU A 18 7.59 15.81 -7.27
CA LEU A 18 6.76 14.65 -6.97
C LEU A 18 7.54 13.58 -6.19
N LEU A 19 8.75 13.25 -6.61
CA LEU A 19 9.61 12.29 -5.90
C LEU A 19 10.00 12.78 -4.50
N LEU A 20 10.28 14.08 -4.33
CA LEU A 20 10.55 14.67 -3.02
C LEU A 20 9.32 14.58 -2.10
N SER A 21 8.12 14.83 -2.64
CA SER A 21 6.88 14.71 -1.86
C SER A 21 6.64 13.28 -1.37
N GLU A 22 6.89 12.28 -2.23
CA GLU A 22 6.83 10.86 -1.88
C GLU A 22 7.82 10.51 -0.76
N LEU A 23 9.06 11.00 -0.85
CA LEU A 23 10.06 10.80 0.19
C LEU A 23 9.63 11.38 1.53
N VAL A 24 9.07 12.60 1.54
CA VAL A 24 8.59 13.24 2.77
C VAL A 24 7.42 12.45 3.37
N ILE A 25 6.46 12.01 2.57
CA ILE A 25 5.33 11.21 3.04
C ILE A 25 5.80 9.86 3.59
N TRP A 26 6.68 9.17 2.87
CA TRP A 26 7.26 7.89 3.28
C TRP A 26 8.01 8.02 4.61
N SER A 27 8.77 9.11 4.77
CA SER A 27 9.46 9.41 6.01
C SER A 27 8.48 9.46 7.21
N SER A 28 7.32 10.09 7.05
CA SER A 28 6.32 10.20 8.13
C SER A 28 5.58 8.89 8.47
N GLY A 29 5.90 7.77 7.80
CA GLY A 29 5.17 6.50 7.95
C GLY A 29 3.76 6.55 7.38
N ARG A 30 3.50 7.50 6.47
CA ARG A 30 2.22 7.65 5.75
C ARG A 30 2.35 7.05 4.35
N ILE A 31 1.20 6.90 3.69
CA ILE A 31 1.11 6.32 2.36
C ILE A 31 1.12 7.41 1.31
N GLY A 32 2.05 7.28 0.36
CA GLY A 32 2.23 8.19 -0.75
C GLY A 32 1.15 8.11 -1.84
N LEU A 33 1.26 9.02 -2.80
CA LEU A 33 0.39 9.12 -3.97
C LEU A 33 0.60 7.93 -4.91
N ILE A 34 1.85 7.47 -5.08
CA ILE A 34 2.16 6.30 -5.92
C ILE A 34 1.39 5.08 -5.43
N ASN A 35 1.46 4.79 -4.13
CA ASN A 35 0.77 3.65 -3.54
C ASN A 35 -0.76 3.78 -3.63
N THR A 36 -1.27 4.98 -3.34
CA THR A 36 -2.70 5.29 -3.49
C THR A 36 -3.18 5.07 -4.92
N THR A 37 -2.39 5.49 -5.90
CA THR A 37 -2.70 5.34 -7.33
C THR A 37 -2.67 3.86 -7.74
N SER A 38 -1.63 3.11 -7.35
CA SER A 38 -1.55 1.68 -7.62
C SER A 38 -2.72 0.89 -7.03
N ARG A 39 -3.18 1.29 -5.84
CA ARG A 39 -4.36 0.73 -5.19
C ARG A 39 -5.63 1.01 -6.00
N ILE A 40 -5.87 2.26 -6.37
CA ILE A 40 -7.03 2.68 -7.16
C ILE A 40 -7.08 1.94 -8.50
N ILE A 41 -5.95 1.85 -9.21
CA ILE A 41 -5.85 1.14 -10.49
C ILE A 41 -6.15 -0.36 -10.30
N SER A 42 -5.77 -0.94 -9.16
CA SER A 42 -6.05 -2.33 -8.83
C SER A 42 -7.47 -2.57 -8.32
N ASN A 43 -8.29 -1.52 -8.19
CA ASN A 43 -9.59 -1.52 -7.54
C ASN A 43 -9.55 -2.13 -6.12
N ALA A 44 -8.45 -1.87 -5.40
CA ALA A 44 -8.24 -2.37 -4.05
C ALA A 44 -8.86 -1.40 -3.02
N PRO A 45 -9.52 -1.90 -1.96
CA PRO A 45 -10.19 -1.07 -0.96
C PRO A 45 -9.19 -0.24 -0.15
N ASP A 46 -9.66 0.89 0.36
CA ASP A 46 -8.92 1.61 1.41
C ASP A 46 -9.04 0.83 2.71
N ILE A 47 -7.92 0.59 3.38
CA ILE A 47 -7.89 -0.20 4.61
C ILE A 47 -7.16 0.59 5.67
N GLU A 48 -7.87 0.90 6.75
CA GLU A 48 -7.33 1.55 7.93
C GLU A 48 -7.48 0.63 9.15
N ILE A 49 -6.45 0.59 9.99
CA ILE A 49 -6.47 -0.09 11.28
C ILE A 49 -5.94 0.88 12.32
N GLN A 50 -6.74 1.16 13.37
CA GLN A 50 -6.34 2.07 14.45
C GLN A 50 -5.92 3.46 13.93
N GLY A 51 -6.64 3.97 12.92
CA GLY A 51 -6.35 5.26 12.27
C GLY A 51 -5.04 5.28 11.47
N LYS A 52 -4.44 4.11 11.19
CA LYS A 52 -3.31 3.97 10.27
C LYS A 52 -3.76 3.24 9.01
N ARG A 53 -3.67 3.95 7.90
CA ARG A 53 -3.90 3.40 6.57
C ARG A 53 -2.81 2.40 6.20
N LEU A 54 -3.19 1.29 5.55
CA LEU A 54 -2.30 0.21 5.12
C LEU A 54 -1.79 0.41 3.70
N SER A 55 -0.50 0.14 3.49
CA SER A 55 0.13 0.25 2.18
C SER A 55 -0.24 -0.95 1.31
N TYR A 56 -0.79 -0.69 0.12
CA TYR A 56 -1.11 -1.71 -0.87
C TYR A 56 0.17 -2.26 -1.52
N GLN A 57 0.29 -3.59 -1.64
CA GLN A 57 1.52 -4.28 -2.03
C GLN A 57 1.30 -5.26 -3.20
N GLY A 58 0.16 -5.14 -3.87
CA GLY A 58 -0.21 -5.96 -5.02
C GLY A 58 -1.34 -6.94 -4.71
N THR A 59 -1.65 -7.75 -5.72
CA THR A 59 -2.65 -8.81 -5.64
C THR A 59 -1.92 -10.16 -5.67
N VAL A 60 -2.35 -11.11 -4.85
CA VAL A 60 -1.82 -12.47 -4.77
C VAL A 60 -2.96 -13.47 -4.93
N SER A 61 -2.66 -14.64 -5.50
CA SER A 61 -3.61 -15.76 -5.56
C SER A 61 -3.09 -16.87 -4.66
N PHE A 62 -3.96 -17.45 -3.84
CA PHE A 62 -3.69 -18.66 -3.08
C PHE A 62 -4.48 -19.80 -3.70
N GLU A 63 -3.83 -20.94 -3.96
CA GLU A 63 -4.52 -22.11 -4.55
C GLU A 63 -5.49 -22.75 -3.55
N ASP A 64 -5.20 -22.65 -2.25
CA ASP A 64 -6.08 -23.08 -1.17
C ASP A 64 -6.09 -22.04 -0.04
N ASN A 65 -7.28 -21.58 0.34
CA ASN A 65 -7.51 -20.64 1.45
C ASN A 65 -7.12 -21.22 2.83
N GLN A 66 -6.57 -22.44 2.89
CA GLN A 66 -6.22 -23.18 4.10
C GLN A 66 -5.05 -22.57 4.89
N HIS A 67 -4.33 -21.61 4.30
CA HIS A 67 -3.19 -20.96 4.93
C HIS A 67 -3.49 -19.54 5.43
N LEU A 68 -4.73 -19.07 5.35
CA LEU A 68 -5.14 -17.77 5.84
C LEU A 68 -6.10 -17.90 7.03
N GLU A 69 -5.80 -17.18 8.11
CA GLU A 69 -6.67 -17.06 9.27
C GLU A 69 -7.20 -15.62 9.40
N LYS A 70 -8.45 -15.48 9.87
CA LYS A 70 -9.01 -14.17 10.19
C LYS A 70 -8.18 -13.53 11.29
N TYR A 71 -7.72 -12.31 11.02
CA TYR A 71 -6.84 -11.56 11.90
C TYR A 71 -7.59 -10.47 12.66
N ALA A 72 -8.28 -9.61 11.93
CA ALA A 72 -8.93 -8.42 12.47
C ALA A 72 -10.02 -7.94 11.50
N SER A 73 -10.74 -6.89 11.89
CA SER A 73 -11.55 -6.09 10.97
C SER A 73 -10.92 -4.71 10.82
N SER A 74 -11.03 -4.11 9.63
CA SER A 74 -10.64 -2.73 9.41
C SER A 74 -11.57 -1.77 10.14
N ASP A 75 -11.17 -0.51 10.25
CA ASP A 75 -12.00 0.57 10.80
C ASP A 75 -13.31 0.76 9.98
N ASP A 76 -13.31 0.37 8.70
CA ASP A 76 -14.46 0.38 7.79
C ASP A 76 -15.26 -0.95 7.78
N GLY A 77 -14.84 -1.94 8.58
CA GLY A 77 -15.53 -3.23 8.72
C GLY A 77 -15.10 -4.34 7.76
N GLU A 78 -14.06 -4.12 6.94
CA GLU A 78 -13.51 -5.14 6.04
C GLU A 78 -12.82 -6.27 6.83
N VAL A 79 -13.00 -7.52 6.40
CA VAL A 79 -12.37 -8.67 7.07
C VAL A 79 -10.92 -8.78 6.61
N LEU A 80 -10.01 -8.78 7.58
CA LEU A 80 -8.57 -8.87 7.34
C LEU A 80 -8.07 -10.26 7.69
N TYR A 81 -7.27 -10.82 6.79
CA TYR A 81 -6.65 -12.13 6.93
C TYR A 81 -5.14 -12.00 7.10
N LYS A 82 -4.52 -13.00 7.70
CA LYS A 82 -3.06 -13.16 7.76
C LYS A 82 -2.70 -14.61 7.50
N ALA A 83 -1.44 -14.89 7.20
CA ALA A 83 -0.97 -16.26 7.07
C ALA A 83 -1.00 -16.98 8.43
N THR A 84 -1.51 -18.21 8.47
CA THR A 84 -1.59 -19.04 9.68
C THR A 84 -0.21 -19.23 10.30
N GLY A 85 -0.12 -19.09 11.63
CA GLY A 85 1.13 -19.29 12.37
C GLY A 85 2.12 -18.13 12.26
N THR A 86 1.76 -17.01 11.63
CA THR A 86 2.60 -15.81 11.63
C THR A 86 2.40 -14.97 12.90
N PRO A 87 3.50 -14.39 13.45
CA PRO A 87 3.43 -13.52 14.61
C PRO A 87 2.62 -12.25 14.31
N VAL A 88 2.16 -11.56 15.35
CA VAL A 88 1.27 -10.38 15.24
C VAL A 88 1.94 -9.19 14.54
N GLN A 89 3.28 -9.12 14.47
CA GLN A 89 4.01 -8.04 13.80
C GLN A 89 5.24 -8.54 13.01
N PRO A 90 5.47 -8.08 11.75
CA PRO A 90 4.51 -7.60 10.77
C PRO A 90 4.21 -8.71 9.76
N PRO A 91 3.13 -9.49 9.96
CA PRO A 91 2.62 -10.37 8.93
C PRO A 91 2.02 -9.53 7.79
N TRP A 92 2.06 -10.06 6.59
CA TRP A 92 1.29 -9.49 5.48
C TRP A 92 -0.20 -9.59 5.82
N ILE A 93 -0.92 -8.51 5.55
CA ILE A 93 -2.38 -8.45 5.73
C ILE A 93 -3.02 -8.70 4.37
N TYR A 94 -4.01 -9.58 4.33
CA TYR A 94 -4.70 -9.95 3.11
C TYR A 94 -6.17 -9.54 3.20
N VAL A 95 -6.71 -9.00 2.12
CA VAL A 95 -8.13 -8.69 1.97
C VAL A 95 -8.64 -9.48 0.78
N GLU A 96 -9.76 -10.17 0.96
CA GLU A 96 -10.35 -10.99 -0.09
C GLU A 96 -10.83 -10.10 -1.23
N LYS A 97 -10.50 -10.49 -2.47
CA LYS A 97 -11.00 -9.86 -3.69
C LYS A 97 -12.06 -10.75 -4.33
N ASP A 98 -11.64 -11.93 -4.77
CA ASP A 98 -12.46 -12.89 -5.52
C ASP A 98 -11.99 -14.32 -5.21
N GLY A 99 -12.63 -14.99 -4.25
CA GLY A 99 -12.41 -16.40 -3.90
C GLY A 99 -10.99 -16.75 -3.45
N ASN A 100 -10.12 -17.01 -4.42
CA ASN A 100 -8.72 -17.37 -4.24
C ASN A 100 -7.76 -16.17 -4.43
N THR A 101 -8.28 -15.01 -4.83
CA THR A 101 -7.49 -13.80 -5.06
C THR A 101 -7.62 -12.83 -3.90
N PHE A 102 -6.49 -12.32 -3.42
CA PHE A 102 -6.41 -11.43 -2.27
C PHE A 102 -5.55 -10.21 -2.58
N PHE A 103 -5.97 -9.05 -2.09
CA PHE A 103 -5.13 -7.86 -2.02
C PHE A 103 -4.17 -7.98 -0.84
N ARG A 104 -2.88 -7.75 -1.09
CA ARG A 104 -1.84 -7.79 -0.07
C ARG A 104 -1.54 -6.38 0.43
N TYR A 105 -1.46 -6.24 1.74
CA TYR A 105 -1.19 -5.00 2.44
C TYR A 105 -0.07 -5.16 3.45
N LYS A 106 0.57 -4.03 3.78
CA LYS A 106 1.58 -3.92 4.83
C LYS A 106 1.30 -2.70 5.70
N ILE A 107 1.50 -2.86 7.01
CA ILE A 107 1.50 -1.73 7.93
C ILE A 107 2.69 -0.83 7.58
N PRO A 108 2.48 0.46 7.27
CA PRO A 108 3.59 1.35 6.98
C PRO A 108 4.46 1.49 8.23
N GLN A 109 5.76 1.27 8.04
CA GLN A 109 6.77 1.38 9.09
C GLN A 109 7.57 2.65 8.85
N ILE A 110 7.84 3.37 9.92
CA ILE A 110 8.72 4.54 9.86
C ILE A 110 10.16 4.03 9.73
N PRO A 111 10.90 4.39 8.66
CA PRO A 111 12.17 3.74 8.34
C PRO A 111 13.27 3.89 9.41
N TRP A 112 13.18 4.89 10.28
CA TRP A 112 14.12 5.10 11.40
C TRP A 112 13.65 4.54 12.75
N ARG A 113 12.50 3.87 12.82
CA ARG A 113 12.03 3.15 14.02
C ARG A 113 12.12 1.62 13.87
N MET A 114 12.88 1.16 12.86
CA MET A 114 13.17 -0.25 12.61
C MET A 114 14.30 -0.76 13.49
#